data_AF-A0A3M8CWK1-F1
#
_entry.id   AF-A0A3M8CWK1-F1
#
_cell.length_a   1.000
_cell.length_b   1.000
_cell.length_c   1.000
_cell.angle_alpha   90.00
_cell.angle_beta   90.00
_cell.angle_gamma   90.00
#
_symmetry.space_group_name_H-M   'P 1'
#
loop_
_entity.id
_entity.type
_entity.pdbx_description
1 polymer ?
#
loop_
_entity_poly.entity_id
_entity_poly.type
_entity_poly.pdbx_seq_one_letter_code
_entity_poly.pdbx_strand_id
1 'polypeptide(L)' 'MDKRIIKIEPPKIPSEPPELKLLDIHSNDLFEMGMIQDCLIDNQKASKVTFEKIIFKNVTFTETTLTGVEFTDVLFEK' A
#
# COMPACT_ATOMS: atom_id res chain seq x y z
N MET A 1 12.05 32.45 14.52
CA MET A 1 12.13 30.97 14.47
C MET A 1 12.08 30.58 13.01
N ASP A 2 13.19 30.16 12.42
CA ASP A 2 13.22 29.71 11.03
C ASP A 2 12.45 28.40 10.89
N LYS A 3 11.36 28.43 10.11
CA LYS A 3 10.64 27.22 9.71
C LYS A 3 11.54 26.45 8.74
N ARG A 4 12.24 25.43 9.22
CA ARG A 4 12.89 24.45 8.32
C ARG A 4 11.79 23.72 7.56
N ILE A 5 11.71 23.95 6.25
CA ILE A 5 10.88 23.16 5.35
C ILE A 5 11.58 21.82 5.18
N ILE A 6 11.06 20.79 5.83
CA ILE A 6 11.51 19.41 5.60
C ILE A 6 10.98 19.00 4.23
N LYS A 7 11.89 18.73 3.29
CA LYS A 7 11.54 18.20 1.98
C LYS A 7 11.14 16.73 2.15
N ILE A 8 9.90 16.40 1.82
CA ILE A 8 9.43 15.01 1.83
C ILE A 8 9.98 14.33 0.58
N GLU A 9 10.68 13.21 0.74
CA GLU A 9 11.10 12.39 -0.40
C GLU A 9 9.87 11.68 -0.98
N PRO A 10 9.66 11.69 -2.30
CA PRO A 10 8.59 10.90 -2.91
C PRO A 10 8.89 9.39 -2.78
N PRO A 11 7.85 8.54 -2.79
CA PRO A 11 8.02 7.08 -2.86
C PRO A 11 8.94 6.66 -4.01
N LYS A 12 9.85 5.72 -3.75
CA LYS A 12 10.79 5.16 -4.74
C LYS A 12 10.20 3.89 -5.37
N ILE A 13 9.30 4.07 -6.33
CA ILE A 13 8.56 2.99 -7.00
C ILE A 13 9.06 2.82 -8.46
N PRO A 14 9.11 1.59 -9.01
CA PRO A 14 9.32 1.38 -10.45
C PRO A 14 8.29 2.13 -11.30
N SER A 15 8.65 2.53 -12.52
CA SER A 15 7.74 3.29 -13.41
C SER A 15 6.54 2.46 -13.90
N GLU A 16 6.71 1.15 -14.04
CA GLU A 16 5.70 0.22 -14.54
C GLU A 16 5.74 -1.08 -13.71
N PRO A 17 5.24 -1.06 -12.46
CA PRO A 17 5.19 -2.27 -11.64
C PRO A 17 4.13 -3.25 -12.16
N PRO A 18 4.36 -4.57 -12.08
CA PRO A 18 3.40 -5.59 -12.50
C PRO A 18 2.09 -5.50 -11.70
N GLU A 19 0.98 -5.85 -12.33
CA GLU A 19 -0.30 -5.97 -11.64
C GLU A 19 -0.28 -7.15 -10.65
N LEU A 20 -0.69 -6.90 -9.42
CA LEU A 20 -0.89 -7.90 -8.38
C LEU A 20 -2.38 -8.07 -8.13
N LYS A 21 -2.83 -9.33 -8.17
CA LYS A 21 -4.18 -9.68 -7.75
C LYS A 21 -4.17 -9.92 -6.25
N LEU A 22 -4.89 -9.07 -5.52
CA LEU A 22 -5.13 -9.25 -4.10
C LEU A 22 -6.48 -9.96 -3.92
N LEU A 23 -6.45 -11.23 -3.53
CA LEU A 23 -7.65 -12.02 -3.25
C LEU A 23 -8.00 -11.98 -1.77
N ASP A 24 -7.01 -12.26 -0.92
CA ASP A 24 -7.11 -12.22 0.54
C ASP A 24 -5.82 -11.65 1.12
N ILE A 25 -5.90 -11.09 2.34
CA ILE A 25 -4.77 -10.60 3.10
C ILE A 25 -4.65 -11.43 4.38
N HIS A 26 -3.51 -12.08 4.57
CA HIS A 26 -3.18 -12.85 5.76
C HIS A 26 -2.18 -12.13 6.65
N SER A 27 -2.10 -12.55 7.91
CA SER A 27 -1.14 -11.95 8.84
C SER A 27 0.29 -12.29 8.43
N ASN A 28 1.18 -11.30 8.47
CA ASN A 28 2.58 -11.37 8.03
C ASN A 28 2.77 -11.51 6.50
N ASP A 29 1.73 -11.26 5.70
CA ASP A 29 1.89 -11.19 4.24
C ASP A 29 2.82 -10.05 3.83
N LEU A 30 3.56 -10.29 2.75
CA LEU A 30 4.49 -9.36 2.14
C LEU A 30 4.09 -9.16 0.67
N PHE A 31 3.76 -7.92 0.33
CA PHE A 31 3.47 -7.49 -1.04
C PHE A 31 4.56 -6.52 -1.49
N GLU A 32 5.27 -6.86 -2.57
CA GLU A 32 6.42 -6.10 -3.04
C GLU A 32 6.33 -5.79 -4.54
N MET A 33 6.81 -4.59 -4.92
CA MET A 33 7.09 -4.21 -6.32
C MET A 33 5.90 -4.46 -7.27
N GLY A 34 4.74 -3.89 -6.98
CA GLY A 34 3.51 -4.21 -7.70
C GLY A 34 2.44 -3.13 -7.68
N MET A 35 1.41 -3.32 -8.51
CA MET A 35 0.23 -2.45 -8.57
C MET A 35 -1.04 -3.25 -8.32
N ILE A 36 -1.82 -2.82 -7.34
CA ILE A 36 -3.16 -3.36 -7.05
C ILE A 36 -4.14 -2.31 -7.57
N GLN A 37 -5.01 -2.69 -8.48
CA GLN A 37 -5.89 -1.73 -9.15
C GLN A 37 -7.33 -2.21 -9.30
N ASP A 38 -8.24 -1.23 -9.37
CA ASP A 38 -9.64 -1.40 -9.75
C ASP A 38 -10.39 -2.45 -8.91
N CYS A 39 -10.17 -2.46 -7.60
CA CYS A 39 -10.71 -3.48 -6.70
C CYS A 39 -11.23 -2.93 -5.38
N LEU A 40 -12.03 -3.78 -4.73
CA LEU A 40 -12.54 -3.58 -3.39
C LEU A 40 -11.84 -4.57 -2.46
N ILE A 41 -11.14 -4.06 -1.45
CA ILE A 41 -10.59 -4.81 -0.33
C ILE A 41 -11.59 -4.67 0.81
N ASP A 42 -12.43 -5.69 1.01
CA ASP A 42 -13.55 -5.66 1.95
C ASP A 42 -13.40 -6.70 3.06
N ASN A 43 -13.82 -6.33 4.27
CA ASN A 43 -13.89 -7.18 5.46
C ASN A 43 -12.61 -7.98 5.75
N GLN A 44 -11.43 -7.41 5.44
CA GLN A 44 -10.15 -8.07 5.68
C GLN A 44 -9.67 -7.83 7.12
N LYS A 45 -9.16 -8.88 7.78
CA LYS A 45 -8.57 -8.76 9.12
C LYS A 45 -7.24 -9.49 9.17
N ALA A 46 -6.15 -8.72 9.19
CA ALA A 46 -4.79 -9.23 9.24
C ALA A 46 -3.91 -8.39 10.18
N SER A 47 -2.76 -8.92 10.53
CA SER A 47 -1.77 -8.23 11.36
C SER A 47 -0.37 -8.32 10.75
N LYS A 48 0.45 -7.28 10.93
CA LYS A 48 1.85 -7.23 10.48
C LYS A 48 2.03 -7.45 8.98
N VAL A 49 1.10 -6.95 8.17
CA VAL A 49 1.20 -7.00 6.71
C VAL A 49 2.18 -5.92 6.25
N THR A 50 3.03 -6.23 5.27
CA THR A 50 3.98 -5.28 4.70
C THR A 50 3.64 -5.04 3.23
N PHE A 51 3.52 -3.76 2.86
CA PHE A 51 3.45 -3.30 1.48
C PHE A 51 4.70 -2.48 1.17
N GLU A 52 5.55 -2.96 0.28
CA GLU A 52 6.76 -2.27 -0.16
C GLU A 52 6.72 -2.00 -1.67
N LYS A 53 6.92 -0.74 -2.09
CA LYS A 53 6.91 -0.37 -3.52
C LYS A 53 5.61 -0.77 -4.22
N ILE A 54 4.48 -0.45 -3.58
CA ILE A 54 3.13 -0.78 -4.04
C ILE A 54 2.40 0.47 -4.52
N ILE A 55 1.71 0.36 -5.66
CA ILE A 55 0.71 1.33 -6.10
C ILE A 55 -0.68 0.74 -5.84
N PHE A 56 -1.50 1.43 -5.06
CA PHE A 56 -2.94 1.17 -4.96
C PHE A 56 -3.65 2.17 -5.87
N LYS A 57 -4.22 1.70 -6.99
CA LYS A 57 -4.85 2.56 -7.99
C LYS A 57 -6.34 2.29 -8.10
N ASN A 58 -7.18 3.26 -7.77
CA ASN A 58 -8.64 3.07 -7.75
C ASN A 58 -9.04 1.87 -6.86
N VAL A 59 -8.45 1.79 -5.66
CA VAL A 59 -8.71 0.73 -4.67
C VAL A 59 -9.54 1.28 -3.53
N THR A 60 -10.63 0.59 -3.20
CA THR A 60 -11.46 0.91 -2.02
C THR A 60 -11.17 -0.07 -0.91
N PHE A 61 -10.88 0.42 0.29
CA PHE A 61 -10.81 -0.40 1.51
C PHE A 61 -12.08 -0.19 2.33
N THR A 62 -12.84 -1.26 2.56
CA THR A 62 -14.07 -1.24 3.37
C THR A 62 -13.96 -2.29 4.47
N GLU A 63 -14.46 -1.97 5.67
CA GLU A 63 -14.50 -2.89 6.84
C GLU A 63 -13.18 -3.63 7.14
N THR A 64 -12.03 -3.03 6.77
CA THR A 64 -10.73 -3.69 6.78
C THR A 64 -9.87 -3.21 7.95
N THR A 65 -9.28 -4.17 8.69
CA THR A 65 -8.37 -3.94 9.81
C THR A 65 -7.02 -4.61 9.55
N LEU A 66 -5.99 -3.80 9.32
CA LEU A 66 -4.60 -4.26 9.14
C LEU A 66 -3.74 -3.81 10.33
N THR A 67 -3.76 -4.60 11.42
CA THR A 67 -3.11 -4.22 12.69
C THR A 67 -1.60 -4.27 12.57
N GLY A 68 -0.91 -3.14 12.76
CA GLY A 68 0.55 -3.07 12.63
C GLY A 68 1.04 -3.24 11.19
N VAL A 69 0.24 -2.79 10.23
CA VAL A 69 0.63 -2.74 8.82
C VAL A 69 1.80 -1.79 8.60
N GLU A 70 2.71 -2.17 7.70
CA GLU A 70 3.83 -1.34 7.26
C GLU A 70 3.63 -0.95 5.79
N PHE A 71 3.81 0.34 5.49
CA PHE A 71 3.79 0.89 4.14
C PHE A 71 5.12 1.59 3.86
N THR A 72 5.92 1.04 2.96
CA THR A 72 7.22 1.59 2.55
C THR A 72 7.19 1.85 1.06
N ASP A 73 7.47 3.09 0.63
CA ASP A 73 7.40 3.49 -0.78
C ASP A 73 6.05 3.12 -1.43
N VAL A 74 4.93 3.55 -0.83
CA VAL A 74 3.58 3.24 -1.32
C VAL A 74 2.89 4.49 -1.88
N LEU A 75 2.15 4.33 -2.97
CA LEU A 75 1.32 5.38 -3.56
C LEU A 75 -0.14 4.96 -3.59
N PHE A 76 -1.03 5.87 -3.19
CA PHE A 76 -2.48 5.74 -3.34
C PHE A 76 -2.95 6.70 -4.42
N GLU A 77 -3.45 6.16 -5.52
CA GLU A 77 -4.03 6.89 -6.64
C GLU A 77 -5.54 6.65 -6.70
N LYS A 78 -6.28 7.71 -7.03
CA LYS A 78 -7.73 7.64 -7.21
C LYS A 78 -8.09 7.04 -8.55
#